data_AF-A0A8T9Q9J9-F1
#
_entry.id   AF-A0A8T9Q9J9-F1
#
_cell.length_a   1.000
_cell.length_b   1.000
_cell.length_c   1.000
_cell.angle_alpha   90.00
_cell.angle_beta   90.00
_cell.angle_gamma   90.00
#
_symmetry.space_group_name_H-M   'P 1'
#
loop_
_entity.id
_entity.type
_entity.pdbx_description
1 polymer ?
#
loop_
_entity_poly.entity_id
_entity_poly.type
_entity_poly.pdbx_seq_one_letter_code
_entity_poly.pdbx_strand_id
1 'polypeptide(L)'
;MTQKASWSFLNRLAFGLAVLLRWAHELAMPQLTRDMQTQTESAVNLLRGRGVSLARVNWQDLAQPIFEPLNLWPPGYAWLMALLLRLSPSVLLATQIMHWAGLLGLLLAWWHLLKPLRNSLVPWAPAAFFLFWA
;
A
#
# COMPACT_ATOMS: atom_id res chain seq x y z
N MET A 1 8.72 -37.76 24.20
CA MET A 1 9.70 -36.65 24.00
C MET A 1 8.99 -35.51 23.28
N THR A 2 8.94 -34.31 23.85
CA THR A 2 8.44 -33.12 23.16
C THR A 2 9.57 -32.47 22.37
N GLN A 3 9.48 -32.46 21.04
CA GLN A 3 10.36 -31.62 20.22
C GLN A 3 10.04 -30.15 20.54
N LYS A 4 10.96 -29.45 21.22
CA LYS A 4 10.88 -27.99 21.34
C LYS A 4 10.97 -27.40 19.93
N ALA A 5 9.91 -26.72 19.50
CA ALA A 5 9.88 -26.03 18.22
C ALA A 5 11.08 -25.07 18.13
N SER A 6 11.84 -25.13 17.03
CA SER A 6 13.06 -24.32 16.90
C SER A 6 12.73 -22.83 16.92
N TRP A 7 13.60 -22.01 17.49
CA TRP A 7 13.37 -20.57 17.60
C TRP A 7 13.20 -19.93 16.20
N SER A 8 13.88 -20.48 15.18
CA SER A 8 13.68 -20.10 13.77
C SER A 8 12.30 -20.45 13.21
N PHE A 9 11.64 -21.50 13.70
CA PHE A 9 10.28 -21.86 13.29
C PHE A 9 9.25 -20.96 13.96
N LEU A 10 9.36 -20.77 15.28
CA LEU A 10 8.44 -19.90 16.05
C LEU A 10 8.49 -18.45 15.55
N ASN A 11 9.66 -17.91 15.22
CA ASN A 11 9.78 -16.56 14.64
C ASN A 11 9.13 -16.44 13.25
N ARG A 12 9.25 -17.47 12.40
CA ARG A 12 8.55 -17.49 11.09
C ARG A 12 7.05 -17.58 11.25
N LEU A 13 6.58 -18.38 12.21
CA LEU A 13 5.16 -18.51 12.54
C LEU A 13 4.60 -17.17 13.05
N ALA A 14 5.29 -16.52 14.01
CA ALA A 14 4.90 -15.24 14.57
C ALA A 14 4.87 -14.12 13.52
N PHE A 15 5.89 -14.04 12.65
CA PHE A 15 5.88 -13.08 11.54
C PHE A 15 4.71 -13.32 10.57
N GLY A 16 4.51 -14.57 10.13
CA GLY A 16 3.38 -14.92 9.26
C GLY A 16 2.04 -14.58 9.90
N LEU A 17 1.87 -14.88 11.19
CA LEU A 17 0.64 -14.61 11.92
C LEU A 17 0.41 -13.11 12.15
N ALA A 18 1.47 -12.31 12.36
CA ALA A 18 1.38 -10.85 12.41
C ALA A 18 0.96 -10.23 11.06
N VAL A 19 1.51 -10.73 9.94
CA VAL A 19 1.09 -10.32 8.58
C VAL A 19 -0.37 -10.70 8.32
N LEU A 20 -0.78 -11.91 8.69
CA LEU A 20 -2.18 -12.36 8.57
C LEU A 20 -3.13 -11.52 9.45
N LEU A 21 -2.75 -11.18 10.68
CA LEU A 21 -3.57 -10.33 11.56
C LEU A 21 -3.68 -8.90 11.06
N ARG A 22 -2.59 -8.29 10.57
CA ARG A 22 -2.66 -6.96 9.95
C ARG A 22 -3.55 -6.99 8.71
N TRP A 23 -3.39 -7.99 7.85
CA TRP A 23 -4.23 -8.16 6.66
C TRP A 23 -5.72 -8.37 7.00
N ALA A 24 -6.05 -9.20 8.00
CA ALA A 24 -7.42 -9.38 8.46
C ALA A 24 -8.03 -8.06 8.98
N HIS A 25 -7.23 -7.20 9.63
CA HIS A 25 -7.65 -5.86 10.04
C HIS A 25 -7.92 -4.93 8.84
N GLU A 26 -7.02 -4.88 7.84
CA GLU A 26 -7.21 -4.08 6.61
C GLU A 26 -8.42 -4.52 5.77
N LEU A 27 -8.77 -5.82 5.81
CA LEU A 27 -9.98 -6.34 5.16
C LEU A 27 -11.27 -5.98 5.94
N ALA A 28 -11.23 -6.07 7.27
CA ALA A 28 -12.37 -5.75 8.12
C ALA A 28 -12.62 -4.22 8.24
N MET A 29 -11.57 -3.42 8.12
CA MET A 29 -11.61 -1.96 8.21
C MET A 29 -10.79 -1.34 7.07
N PRO A 30 -11.30 -1.34 5.82
CA PRO A 30 -10.60 -0.79 4.66
C PRO A 30 -10.51 0.74 4.72
N GLN A 31 -9.56 1.26 5.49
CA GLN A 31 -9.35 2.69 5.69
C GLN A 31 -8.62 3.32 4.51
N LEU A 32 -9.38 3.76 3.50
CA LEU A 32 -8.90 4.68 2.48
C LEU A 32 -8.43 5.99 3.15
N THR A 33 -7.12 6.13 3.35
CA THR A 33 -6.52 7.35 3.92
C THR A 33 -6.73 8.56 3.00
N ARG A 34 -6.64 9.77 3.55
CA ARG A 34 -6.89 11.02 2.78
C ARG A 34 -6.03 11.13 1.52
N ASP A 35 -4.76 10.73 1.59
CA ASP A 35 -3.85 10.77 0.43
C ASP A 35 -4.21 9.70 -0.61
N MET A 36 -4.64 8.51 -0.18
CA MET A 36 -5.12 7.45 -1.08
C MET A 36 -6.45 7.82 -1.75
N GLN A 37 -7.37 8.48 -1.03
CA GLN A 37 -8.58 9.07 -1.61
C GLN A 37 -8.22 10.11 -2.69
N THR A 38 -7.32 11.05 -2.35
CA THR A 38 -6.85 12.11 -3.27
C THR A 38 -6.23 11.53 -4.54
N GLN A 39 -5.31 10.57 -4.41
CA GLN A 39 -4.68 9.91 -5.56
C GLN A 39 -5.66 9.04 -6.37
N THR A 40 -6.65 8.43 -5.73
CA THR A 40 -7.68 7.63 -6.42
C THR A 40 -8.70 8.50 -7.16
N GLU A 41 -9.06 9.66 -6.60
CA GLU A 41 -9.85 10.68 -7.31
C GLU A 41 -9.09 11.16 -8.55
N SER A 42 -7.80 11.44 -8.41
CA SER A 42 -6.95 11.81 -9.54
C SER A 42 -6.80 10.72 -10.60
N ALA A 43 -6.85 9.44 -10.21
CA ALA A 43 -6.88 8.32 -11.14
C ALA A 43 -8.19 8.24 -11.93
N VAL A 44 -9.32 8.52 -11.28
CA VAL A 44 -10.65 8.60 -11.92
C VAL A 44 -10.72 9.80 -12.88
N ASN A 45 -10.17 10.95 -12.50
CA ASN A 45 -10.11 12.14 -13.37
C ASN A 45 -9.20 11.91 -14.59
N LEU A 46 -8.08 11.18 -14.43
CA LEU A 46 -7.21 10.76 -15.53
C LEU A 46 -7.94 9.84 -16.52
N LEU A 47 -8.67 8.82 -16.03
CA LEU A 47 -9.49 7.94 -16.86
C LEU A 47 -10.64 8.67 -17.58
N ARG A 48 -11.12 9.79 -17.03
CA ARG A 48 -12.10 10.70 -17.63
C ARG A 48 -11.49 11.73 -18.61
N GLY A 49 -10.21 11.59 -18.95
CA GLY A 49 -9.51 12.48 -19.88
C GLY A 49 -9.14 13.85 -19.31
N ARG A 50 -9.24 14.05 -17.98
CA ARG A 50 -8.98 15.34 -17.31
C ARG A 50 -7.56 15.46 -16.73
N GLY A 51 -6.65 14.59 -17.19
CA GLY A 51 -5.27 14.52 -16.71
C GLY A 51 -5.16 14.07 -15.25
N VAL A 52 -3.96 14.22 -14.68
CA VAL A 52 -3.72 13.97 -13.24
C VAL A 52 -4.18 15.20 -12.46
N SER A 53 -5.48 15.28 -12.20
CA SER A 53 -6.11 16.45 -11.58
C SER A 53 -7.11 16.09 -10.48
N LEU A 54 -7.38 17.05 -9.59
CA LEU A 54 -8.39 16.98 -8.55
C LEU A 54 -9.53 17.93 -8.86
N ALA A 55 -10.76 17.52 -8.56
CA ALA A 55 -11.93 18.36 -8.64
C ALA A 55 -11.96 19.38 -7.49
N ARG A 56 -12.44 20.59 -7.77
CA ARG A 56 -12.69 21.66 -6.81
C ARG A 56 -14.05 22.28 -7.04
N VAL A 57 -14.67 22.71 -5.94
CA VAL A 57 -15.85 23.57 -5.98
C VAL A 57 -15.46 24.90 -6.60
N ASN A 58 -16.14 25.29 -7.68
CA ASN A 58 -16.00 26.59 -8.28
C ASN A 58 -16.95 27.57 -7.59
N TRP A 59 -16.38 28.56 -6.88
CA TRP A 59 -17.16 29.58 -6.18
C TRP A 59 -17.85 30.59 -7.11
N GLN A 60 -17.52 30.60 -8.41
CA GLN A 60 -18.15 31.47 -9.41
C GLN A 60 -19.30 30.78 -10.17
N ASP A 61 -19.24 29.46 -10.34
CA ASP A 61 -20.30 28.62 -10.93
C ASP A 61 -20.35 27.26 -10.22
N LEU A 62 -21.28 27.12 -9.27
CA LEU A 62 -21.47 25.90 -8.49
C LEU A 62 -21.95 24.70 -9.34
N ALA A 63 -22.37 24.90 -10.60
CA ALA A 63 -22.76 23.80 -11.49
C ALA A 63 -21.56 23.08 -12.12
N GLN A 64 -20.36 23.66 -12.13
CA GLN A 64 -19.19 23.10 -12.81
C GLN A 64 -17.94 23.07 -11.93
N PRO A 65 -17.38 21.88 -11.62
CA PRO A 65 -16.13 21.78 -10.87
C PRO A 65 -14.92 22.20 -11.72
N ILE A 66 -13.98 22.91 -11.08
CA ILE A 66 -12.65 23.21 -11.63
C ILE A 66 -11.74 21.99 -11.44
N PHE A 67 -10.77 21.80 -12.33
CA PHE A 67 -9.78 20.72 -12.26
C PHE A 67 -8.37 21.29 -12.07
N GLU A 68 -7.83 21.11 -10.87
CA GLU A 68 -6.46 21.53 -10.51
C GLU A 68 -5.48 20.37 -10.70
N PRO A 69 -4.28 20.59 -11.28
CA PRO A 69 -3.28 19.53 -11.39
C PRO A 69 -2.76 19.07 -10.01
N LEU A 70 -2.46 17.77 -9.89
CA LEU A 70 -1.96 17.16 -8.66
C LEU A 70 -0.49 17.54 -8.38
N ASN A 71 -0.27 18.74 -7.85
CA ASN A 71 1.08 19.31 -7.69
C ASN A 71 1.82 18.86 -6.42
N LEU A 72 1.11 18.36 -5.40
CA LEU A 72 1.66 18.12 -4.06
C LEU A 72 2.29 16.73 -3.87
N TRP A 73 2.05 15.80 -4.79
CA TRP A 73 2.50 14.41 -4.70
C TRP A 73 2.92 13.86 -6.07
N PRO A 74 3.92 12.96 -6.16
CA PRO A 74 4.21 12.25 -7.40
C PRO A 74 2.98 11.49 -7.93
N PRO A 75 2.75 11.49 -9.26
CA PRO A 75 1.54 10.92 -9.87
C PRO A 75 1.56 9.40 -9.99
N GLY A 76 2.63 8.72 -9.55
CA GLY A 76 2.83 7.29 -9.74
C GLY A 76 1.72 6.40 -9.15
N TYR A 77 1.15 6.80 -8.00
CA TYR A 77 -0.02 6.11 -7.44
C TYR A 77 -1.24 6.31 -8.35
N ALA A 78 -1.58 7.54 -8.74
CA ALA A 78 -2.71 7.81 -9.63
C ALA A 78 -2.60 7.08 -10.99
N TRP A 79 -1.39 6.95 -11.55
CA TRP A 79 -1.15 6.20 -12.79
C TRP A 79 -1.37 4.68 -12.62
N LEU A 80 -0.78 4.08 -11.59
CA LEU A 80 -0.98 2.66 -11.29
C LEU A 80 -2.44 2.37 -10.92
N MET A 81 -3.08 3.24 -10.14
CA MET A 81 -4.49 3.14 -9.77
C MET A 81 -5.40 3.28 -11.00
N ALA A 82 -5.11 4.17 -11.96
CA ALA A 82 -5.87 4.29 -13.19
C ALA A 82 -5.80 3.00 -14.04
N LEU A 83 -4.64 2.35 -14.10
CA LEU A 83 -4.52 1.03 -14.72
C LEU A 83 -5.34 -0.04 -13.98
N LEU A 84 -5.24 -0.10 -12.64
CA LEU A 84 -5.98 -1.07 -11.83
C LEU A 84 -7.50 -0.85 -11.90
N LEU A 85 -7.98 0.39 -11.90
CA LEU A 85 -9.39 0.75 -12.07
C LEU A 85 -9.93 0.38 -13.46
N ARG A 86 -9.09 0.38 -14.50
CA ARG A 86 -9.46 -0.09 -15.85
C ARG A 86 -9.51 -1.62 -15.97
N LEU A 87 -8.85 -2.34 -15.06
CA LEU A 87 -8.79 -3.81 -15.03
C LEU A 87 -9.70 -4.44 -13.94
N SER A 88 -10.27 -3.64 -13.04
CA SER A 88 -11.06 -4.10 -11.89
C SER A 88 -12.52 -3.68 -12.00
N PRO A 89 -13.50 -4.53 -11.61
CA PRO A 89 -14.92 -4.16 -11.61
C PRO A 89 -15.31 -3.18 -10.50
N SER A 90 -14.42 -2.86 -9.55
CA SER A 90 -14.70 -1.89 -8.48
C SER A 90 -13.46 -1.18 -7.95
N VAL A 91 -13.67 0.03 -7.41
CA VAL A 91 -12.63 0.81 -6.72
C VAL A 91 -12.06 0.04 -5.51
N LEU A 92 -12.91 -0.72 -4.80
CA LEU A 92 -12.48 -1.53 -3.67
C LEU A 92 -11.50 -2.63 -4.10
N LEU A 93 -11.76 -3.34 -5.21
CA LEU A 93 -10.83 -4.37 -5.69
C LEU A 93 -9.53 -3.74 -6.21
N ALA A 94 -9.60 -2.65 -6.98
CA ALA A 94 -8.41 -1.92 -7.43
C ALA A 94 -7.55 -1.46 -6.24
N THR A 95 -8.19 -0.96 -5.17
CA THR A 95 -7.53 -0.57 -3.91
C THR A 95 -6.88 -1.76 -3.22
N GLN A 96 -7.55 -2.91 -3.12
CA GLN A 96 -6.97 -4.12 -2.52
C GLN A 96 -5.77 -4.63 -3.35
N ILE A 97 -5.88 -4.68 -4.68
CA ILE A 97 -4.76 -5.07 -5.57
C ILE A 97 -3.58 -4.10 -5.41
N MET A 98 -3.83 -2.80 -5.24
CA MET A 98 -2.78 -1.80 -4.97
C MET A 98 -2.03 -2.07 -3.66
N HIS A 99 -2.74 -2.44 -2.59
CA HIS A 99 -2.11 -2.84 -1.32
C HIS A 99 -1.26 -4.11 -1.49
N TRP A 100 -1.76 -5.12 -2.22
CA TRP A 100 -1.00 -6.33 -2.52
C TRP A 100 0.28 -6.07 -3.33
N ALA A 101 0.19 -5.23 -4.36
CA ALA A 101 1.33 -4.83 -5.17
C ALA A 101 2.37 -4.06 -4.32
N GLY A 102 1.91 -3.16 -3.44
CA GLY A 102 2.75 -2.44 -2.50
C GLY A 102 3.45 -3.36 -1.48
N LEU A 103 2.70 -4.29 -0.87
CA LEU A 103 3.25 -5.25 0.09
C LEU A 103 4.24 -6.22 -0.57
N LEU A 104 3.93 -6.74 -1.76
CA LEU A 104 4.84 -7.60 -2.50
C LEU A 104 6.11 -6.84 -2.93
N GLY A 105 5.96 -5.60 -3.40
CA GLY A 105 7.07 -4.71 -3.73
C GLY A 105 7.96 -4.43 -2.52
N LEU A 106 7.37 -4.16 -1.35
CA LEU A 106 8.09 -3.97 -0.09
C LEU A 106 8.85 -5.24 0.33
N LEU A 107 8.19 -6.41 0.31
CA LEU A 107 8.82 -7.69 0.66
C LEU A 107 9.96 -8.07 -0.30
N LEU A 108 9.82 -7.78 -1.60
CA LEU A 108 10.88 -7.96 -2.59
C LEU A 108 12.04 -6.98 -2.37
N ALA A 109 11.76 -5.69 -2.19
CA ALA A 109 12.79 -4.69 -1.90
C ALA A 109 13.56 -5.04 -0.61
N TRP A 110 12.84 -5.39 0.45
CA TRP A 110 13.40 -5.86 1.73
C TRP A 110 14.26 -7.10 1.55
N TRP A 111 13.80 -8.11 0.80
CA TRP A 111 14.59 -9.29 0.46
C TRP A 111 15.87 -8.94 -0.30
N HIS A 112 15.80 -8.08 -1.32
CA HIS A 112 16.96 -7.67 -2.11
C HIS A 112 17.97 -6.84 -1.30
N LEU A 113 17.51 -5.96 -0.41
CA LEU A 113 18.35 -5.17 0.49
C LEU A 113 19.01 -6.03 1.58
N LEU A 114 18.28 -6.98 2.18
CA LEU A 114 18.81 -7.81 3.26
C LEU A 114 19.59 -9.05 2.79
N LYS A 115 19.40 -9.52 1.54
CA LYS A 115 20.14 -10.66 0.97
C LYS A 115 21.66 -10.57 1.12
N PRO A 116 22.35 -9.44 0.80
CA PRO A 116 23.80 -9.32 1.04
C PRO A 116 24.16 -9.24 2.53
N LEU A 117 23.30 -8.64 3.36
CA LEU A 117 23.54 -8.45 4.81
C LEU A 117 23.15 -9.67 5.66
N ARG A 118 22.60 -10.72 5.06
CA ARG A 118 22.02 -11.90 5.73
C ARG A 118 22.92 -12.50 6.81
N ASN A 119 24.21 -12.67 6.52
CA ASN A 119 25.15 -13.32 7.45
C ASN A 119 25.46 -12.43 8.67
N SER A 120 25.35 -11.11 8.52
CA SER A 120 25.58 -10.14 9.61
C SER A 120 24.32 -9.84 10.42
N LEU A 121 23.14 -9.94 9.82
CA LEU A 121 21.86 -9.57 10.45
C LEU A 121 21.12 -10.73 11.12
N VAL A 122 21.44 -12.00 10.82
CA VAL A 122 20.81 -13.17 11.47
C VAL A 122 20.82 -13.12 13.01
N PRO A 123 21.90 -12.66 13.70
CA PRO A 123 21.88 -12.51 15.16
C PRO A 123 20.94 -11.40 15.68
N TRP A 124 20.71 -10.36 14.87
CA TRP A 124 20.04 -9.12 15.27
C TRP A 124 18.60 -8.99 14.75
N ALA A 125 18.14 -9.95 13.95
CA ALA A 125 16.81 -9.94 13.31
C ALA A 125 15.63 -9.67 14.28
N PRO A 126 15.62 -10.15 15.55
CA PRO A 126 14.56 -9.79 16.50
C PRO A 126 14.58 -8.30 16.88
N ALA A 127 15.77 -7.71 17.08
CA ALA A 127 15.92 -6.30 17.46
C ALA A 127 15.57 -5.36 16.28
N ALA A 128 15.93 -5.75 15.05
CA ALA A 128 15.48 -5.08 13.84
C ALA A 128 13.95 -5.07 13.72
N PHE A 129 13.25 -6.09 14.23
CA PHE A 129 11.79 -6.15 14.21
C PHE A 129 11.15 -5.12 15.15
N PHE A 130 11.73 -4.88 16.34
CA PHE A 130 11.23 -3.87 17.27
C PHE A 130 11.48 -2.42 16.77
N LEU A 131 12.56 -2.18 16.02
CA LEU A 131 12.87 -0.85 15.46
C LEU A 131 11.87 -0.33 14.42
N PHE A 132 11.01 -1.19 13.87
CA PHE A 132 9.95 -0.82 12.92
C PHE A 132 8.53 -1.15 13.43
N TRP A 133 8.38 -1.33 14.76
CA TRP A 133 7.09 -1.58 15.43
C TRP A 133 6.69 -0.45 16.40
N ALA A 134 7.56 0.55 16.59
CA ALA A 134 7.30 1.78 17.33
C ALA A 134 6.88 2.92 16.39
#